data_AF-A0A7C7A5D1-F1
#
_entry.id   AF-A0A7C7A5D1-F1
#
_cell.length_a   1.000
_cell.length_b   1.000
_cell.length_c   1.000
_cell.angle_alpha   90.00
_cell.angle_beta   90.00
_cell.angle_gamma   90.00
#
_symmetry.space_group_name_H-M   'P 1'
#
loop_
_entity.id
_entity.type
_entity.pdbx_description
1 polymer ?
#
loop_
_entity_poly.entity_id
_entity_poly.type
_entity_poly.pdbx_seq_one_letter_code
_entity_poly.pdbx_strand_id
1 'polypeptide(L)'
;MGKKYLSPWIMIGNTPPGTCPECAEIHDPEQPHNKASLVYQYKFYNKHGRFPTWADAMAHCSDETKNQWVEALKEYGIIVNLN
;
A
#
# COMPACT_ATOMS: atom_id res chain seq x y z
N MET A 1 -31.33 -4.77 12.79
CA MET A 1 -31.66 -3.56 12.02
C MET A 1 -30.35 -2.87 11.63
N GLY A 2 -29.75 -3.28 10.52
CA GLY A 2 -28.46 -2.76 10.05
C GLY A 2 -28.61 -1.33 9.53
N LYS A 3 -27.70 -0.43 9.91
CA LYS A 3 -27.76 0.99 9.56
C LYS A 3 -27.80 1.17 8.03
N LYS A 4 -28.94 1.60 7.51
CA LYS A 4 -29.28 1.84 6.08
C LYS A 4 -28.41 2.90 5.37
N TYR A 5 -27.51 3.58 6.10
CA TYR A 5 -26.82 4.79 5.62
C TYR A 5 -25.30 4.69 5.56
N LEU A 6 -24.74 3.52 5.88
CA LEU A 6 -23.32 3.25 5.68
C LEU A 6 -23.25 2.11 4.68
N SER A 7 -23.47 2.41 3.40
CA SER A 7 -22.84 1.59 2.36
C SER A 7 -21.37 1.49 2.76
N PRO A 8 -20.79 0.27 2.91
CA PRO A 8 -19.36 0.18 3.18
C PRO A 8 -18.68 0.96 2.05
N TRP A 9 -17.84 1.91 2.43
CA TRP A 9 -17.11 2.80 1.54
C TRP A 9 -16.72 2.05 0.25
N ILE A 10 -17.39 2.38 -0.86
CA ILE A 10 -17.27 1.66 -2.14
C ILE A 10 -15.82 1.66 -2.69
N MET A 11 -14.95 2.48 -2.09
CA MET A 11 -13.50 2.53 -2.33
C MET A 11 -12.72 1.29 -1.84
N ILE A 12 -13.22 0.55 -0.85
CA ILE A 12 -12.50 -0.57 -0.23
C ILE A 12 -13.04 -1.88 -0.81
N GLY A 13 -12.72 -2.14 -2.08
CA GLY A 13 -13.11 -3.39 -2.75
C GLY A 13 -13.03 -3.36 -4.26
N ASN A 14 -13.22 -2.19 -4.88
CA ASN A 14 -13.16 -2.02 -6.34
C ASN A 14 -12.11 -0.96 -6.69
N THR A 15 -10.95 -1.40 -7.21
CA THR A 15 -9.98 -0.51 -7.86
C THR A 15 -10.27 -0.45 -9.36
N PRO A 16 -9.89 0.63 -10.07
CA PRO A 16 -10.09 0.70 -11.52
C PRO A 16 -9.43 -0.49 -12.25
N PRO A 17 -10.04 -1.03 -13.33
CA PRO A 17 -9.43 -2.08 -14.12
C PRO A 17 -8.03 -1.69 -14.62
N GLY A 18 -7.07 -2.63 -14.57
CA GLY A 18 -5.69 -2.39 -14.98
C GLY A 18 -4.80 -1.71 -13.94
N THR A 19 -5.35 -1.36 -12.76
CA THR A 19 -4.56 -0.85 -11.63
C THR A 19 -4.29 -1.96 -10.61
N CYS A 20 -3.29 -1.75 -9.75
CA CYS A 20 -3.01 -2.64 -8.65
C CYS A 20 -4.24 -2.78 -7.72
N PRO A 21 -4.68 -4.00 -7.39
CA PRO A 21 -5.84 -4.20 -6.53
C PRO A 21 -5.63 -3.69 -5.12
N GLU A 22 -4.39 -3.60 -4.62
CA GLU A 22 -4.11 -3.14 -3.25
C GLU A 22 -4.02 -1.62 -3.14
N CYS A 23 -3.43 -0.94 -4.13
CA CYS A 23 -3.14 0.50 -4.03
C CYS A 23 -3.81 1.36 -5.12
N ALA A 24 -4.53 0.77 -6.07
CA ALA A 24 -5.19 1.47 -7.19
C ALA A 24 -4.25 2.31 -8.09
N GLU A 25 -2.94 2.09 -8.00
CA GLU A 25 -1.92 2.71 -8.85
C GLU A 25 -1.49 1.75 -9.97
N ILE A 26 -1.03 2.28 -11.10
CA ILE A 26 -0.40 1.48 -12.15
C ILE A 26 1.08 1.32 -11.79
N HIS A 27 1.49 0.10 -11.45
CA HIS A 27 2.88 -0.24 -11.20
C HIS A 27 3.15 -1.69 -11.59
N ASP A 28 4.42 -2.00 -11.86
CA ASP A 28 4.85 -3.39 -12.07
C ASP A 28 4.65 -4.20 -10.78
N PRO A 29 4.13 -5.44 -10.82
CA PRO A 29 3.90 -6.26 -9.64
C PRO A 29 5.13 -6.48 -8.75
N GLU A 30 6.34 -6.41 -9.29
CA GLU A 30 7.59 -6.55 -8.54
C GLU A 30 7.95 -5.27 -7.75
N GLN A 31 7.34 -4.14 -8.10
CA GLN A 31 7.53 -2.85 -7.43
C GLN A 31 6.62 -2.71 -6.21
N PRO A 32 7.02 -1.88 -5.21
CA PRO A 32 6.23 -1.68 -4.00
C PRO A 32 4.86 -1.11 -4.28
N HIS A 33 3.92 -1.39 -3.38
CA HIS A 33 2.67 -0.65 -3.34
C HIS A 33 2.94 0.83 -3.10
N ASN A 34 2.10 1.70 -3.67
CA ASN A 34 2.16 3.12 -3.36
C ASN A 34 1.72 3.36 -1.89
N LYS A 35 2.68 3.55 -0.98
CA LYS A 35 2.41 3.82 0.45
C LYS A 35 1.54 5.08 0.67
N ALA A 36 1.59 6.04 -0.25
CA ALA A 36 0.80 7.26 -0.19
C ALA A 36 -0.63 7.09 -0.74
N SER A 37 -0.94 5.97 -1.40
CA SER A 37 -2.30 5.69 -1.86
C SER A 37 -3.26 5.57 -0.68
N LEU A 38 -4.35 6.35 -0.72
CA LEU A 38 -5.43 6.24 0.27
C LEU A 38 -6.07 4.86 0.25
N VAL A 39 -6.21 4.23 -0.93
CA VAL A 39 -6.77 2.88 -1.04
C VAL A 39 -5.91 1.88 -0.26
N TYR A 40 -4.59 1.94 -0.47
CA TYR A 40 -3.65 1.07 0.24
C TYR A 40 -3.66 1.33 1.75
N GLN A 41 -3.59 2.60 2.17
CA GLN A 41 -3.61 2.98 3.58
C GLN A 41 -4.84 2.46 4.32
N TYR A 42 -6.04 2.64 3.76
CA TYR A 42 -7.27 2.20 4.40
C TYR A 42 -7.50 0.69 4.29
N LYS A 43 -7.09 0.03 3.19
CA LYS A 43 -7.11 -1.45 3.10
C LYS A 43 -6.18 -2.07 4.15
N PHE A 44 -4.96 -1.57 4.24
CA PHE A 44 -4.00 -2.04 5.22
C PHE A 44 -4.48 -1.78 6.65
N TYR A 45 -5.02 -0.59 6.94
CA TYR A 45 -5.60 -0.26 8.24
C TYR A 45 -6.75 -1.19 8.63
N ASN A 46 -7.69 -1.46 7.71
CA ASN A 46 -8.80 -2.37 7.98
C ASN A 46 -8.33 -3.81 8.27
N LYS A 47 -7.22 -4.23 7.65
CA LYS A 47 -6.65 -5.58 7.84
C LYS A 47 -5.77 -5.70 9.08
N HIS A 48 -5.01 -4.66 9.42
CA HIS A 48 -3.93 -4.73 10.41
C HIS A 48 -4.12 -3.80 11.63
N GLY A 49 -5.13 -2.93 11.63
CA GLY A 49 -5.40 -1.98 12.71
C GLY A 49 -4.40 -0.82 12.83
N ARG A 50 -3.51 -0.63 11.85
CA ARG A 50 -2.51 0.44 11.78
C ARG A 50 -2.27 0.89 10.34
N PHE A 51 -1.72 2.08 10.14
CA PHE A 51 -1.29 2.52 8.82
C PHE A 51 0.00 1.80 8.37
N PRO A 52 0.21 1.62 7.05
CA PRO A 52 1.38 0.93 6.52
C PRO A 52 2.65 1.78 6.59
N THR A 53 3.78 1.10 6.77
CA THR A 53 5.14 1.61 6.58
C THR A 53 5.62 1.38 5.15
N TRP A 54 6.78 1.93 4.77
CA TRP A 54 7.41 1.59 3.50
C TRP A 54 7.86 0.12 3.44
N ALA A 55 8.24 -0.47 4.58
CA ALA A 55 8.56 -1.91 4.66
C ALA A 55 7.32 -2.78 4.36
N ASP A 56 6.14 -2.39 4.86
CA ASP A 56 4.88 -3.08 4.52
C ASP A 56 4.54 -2.96 3.03
N ALA A 57 4.79 -1.80 2.44
CA ALA A 57 4.55 -1.56 1.01
C ALA A 57 5.48 -2.38 0.10
N MET A 58 6.67 -2.73 0.60
CA MET A 58 7.66 -3.57 -0.07
C MET A 58 7.61 -5.05 0.34
N ALA A 59 6.61 -5.48 1.14
CA ALA A 59 6.62 -6.81 1.74
C ALA A 59 6.70 -7.96 0.71
N HIS A 60 6.08 -7.76 -0.46
CA HIS A 60 6.10 -8.74 -1.57
C HIS A 60 7.30 -8.61 -2.50
N CYS A 61 8.08 -7.52 -2.39
CA CYS A 61 9.21 -7.27 -3.27
C CYS A 61 10.37 -8.23 -3.00
N SER A 62 11.21 -8.44 -4.01
CA SER A 62 12.50 -9.12 -3.87
C SER A 62 13.44 -8.33 -2.94
N ASP A 63 14.46 -8.98 -2.40
CA ASP A 63 15.44 -8.30 -1.54
C ASP A 63 16.25 -7.27 -2.34
N GLU A 64 16.51 -7.53 -3.61
CA GLU A 64 17.14 -6.56 -4.52
C GLU A 64 16.28 -5.30 -4.66
N THR A 65 15.00 -5.46 -4.98
CA THR A 65 14.06 -4.34 -5.13
C THR A 65 13.89 -3.58 -3.81
N LYS A 66 13.80 -4.28 -2.67
CA LYS A 66 13.76 -3.65 -1.35
C LYS A 66 14.98 -2.77 -1.13
N ASN A 67 16.19 -3.29 -1.36
CA ASN A 67 17.43 -2.54 -1.15
C ASN A 67 17.52 -1.30 -2.06
N GLN A 68 17.13 -1.43 -3.32
CA GLN A 68 17.08 -0.28 -4.25
C GLN A 68 16.15 0.83 -3.74
N TRP A 69 14.94 0.47 -3.29
CA TRP A 69 13.99 1.45 -2.76
C TRP A 69 14.40 2.04 -1.41
N VAL A 70 15.05 1.25 -0.53
CA VAL A 70 15.58 1.76 0.73
C VAL A 70 16.63 2.84 0.48
N GLU A 71 17.58 2.59 -0.42
CA GLU A 71 18.59 3.60 -0.75
C GLU A 71 17.98 4.83 -1.44
N ALA A 72 17.03 4.62 -2.37
CA ALA A 72 16.33 5.75 -3.01
C ALA A 72 15.55 6.60 -1.98
N LEU A 73 14.80 5.98 -1.06
CA LEU A 73 14.00 6.69 -0.05
C LEU A 73 14.87 7.45 0.95
N LYS A 74 16.06 6.93 1.25
CA LYS A 74 17.03 7.57 2.13
C LYS A 74 17.55 8.89 1.57
N GLU A 75 17.67 9.03 0.24
CA GLU A 75 18.01 10.31 -0.42
C GLU A 75 16.95 11.39 -0.14
N TYR A 76 15.70 11.00 0.12
CA TYR A 76 14.60 11.88 0.52
C TYR A 76 14.44 12.01 2.05
N GLY A 77 15.41 11.52 2.84
CA GLY A 77 15.37 11.57 4.30
C GLY A 77 14.40 10.57 4.94
N ILE A 78 13.92 9.58 4.20
CA ILE A 78 13.01 8.55 4.69
C ILE A 78 13.82 7.32 5.10
N ILE A 79 13.89 7.06 6.40
CA ILE A 79 14.56 5.86 6.93
C ILE A 79 13.55 4.71 6.98
N VAL A 80 13.90 3.60 6.32
CA VAL A 80 13.10 2.37 6.32
C VAL A 80 13.82 1.30 7.11
N ASN A 81 13.13 0.72 8.08
CA ASN A 81 13.61 -0.45 8.81
C ASN A 81 12.99 -1.69 8.17
N LEU A 82 13.79 -2.44 7.40
CA LEU A 82 13.43 -3.78 6.96
C LEU A 82 13.65 -4.71 8.15
N ASN A 83 12.57 -5.17 8.78
CA ASN A 83 12.62 -6.12 9.89
C ASN A 83 12.71 -7.55 9.37
#